data_AF-A0AAP3YGZ3-F1
#
_entry.id   AF-A0AAP3YGZ3-F1
#
_cell.length_a   1.000
_cell.length_b   1.000
_cell.length_c   1.000
_cell.angle_alpha   90.00
_cell.angle_beta   90.00
_cell.angle_gamma   90.00
#
_symmetry.space_group_name_H-M   'P 1'
#
loop_
_entity.id
_entity.type
_entity.pdbx_description
1 polymer ?
#
loop_
_entity_poly.entity_id
_entity_poly.type
_entity_poly.pdbx_seq_one_letter_code
_entity_poly.pdbx_strand_id
1 'polypeptide(L)' 'MDYTKLLEEKYPISIIQYVRQREGLDKKDGAMDKEILEMTNSEVFRDVLAWNGLLGGWDYTIKDWIESIYGIDLDDLEN' A
#
# COMPACT_ATOMS: atom_id res chain seq x y z
N MET A 1 15.93 8.01 -13.27
CA MET A 1 14.49 8.25 -13.11
C MET A 1 14.26 8.50 -11.64
N ASP A 2 13.50 9.53 -11.29
CA ASP A 2 13.21 9.86 -9.90
C ASP A 2 11.98 9.07 -9.45
N TYR A 3 12.20 7.87 -8.91
CA TYR A 3 11.14 6.97 -8.48
C TYR A 3 10.37 7.51 -7.28
N THR A 4 11.06 8.24 -6.39
CA THR A 4 10.45 8.90 -5.22
C THR A 4 9.38 9.87 -5.68
N LYS A 5 9.70 10.75 -6.63
CA LYS A 5 8.72 11.72 -7.15
C LYS A 5 7.51 11.03 -7.80
N LEU A 6 7.73 9.98 -8.58
CA LEU A 6 6.63 9.23 -9.21
C LEU A 6 5.72 8.56 -8.18
N LEU A 7 6.28 8.03 -7.09
CA LEU A 7 5.49 7.50 -5.98
C LEU A 7 4.69 8.60 -5.28
N GLU A 8 5.27 9.76 -5.04
CA GLU A 8 4.57 10.90 -4.42
C GLU A 8 3.42 11.44 -5.28
N GLU A 9 3.45 11.21 -6.60
CA GLU A 9 2.33 11.49 -7.51
C GLU A 9 1.23 10.41 -7.43
N LYS A 10 1.58 9.15 -7.11
CA LYS A 10 0.64 8.01 -7.02
C LYS A 10 -0.01 7.86 -5.64
N TYR A 11 0.75 8.08 -4.57
CA TYR A 11 0.32 7.86 -3.20
C TYR A 11 0.69 9.01 -2.26
N PRO A 12 -0.14 9.29 -1.23
CA PRO A 12 0.25 10.18 -0.15
C PRO A 12 1.54 9.72 0.54
N ILE A 13 2.36 10.67 1.00
CA ILE A 13 3.66 10.37 1.62
C ILE A 13 3.58 9.41 2.82
N SER A 14 2.47 9.43 3.58
CA SER A 14 2.27 8.51 4.71
C SER A 14 2.19 7.05 4.25
N ILE A 15 1.53 6.77 3.13
CA ILE A 15 1.44 5.43 2.54
C ILE A 15 2.82 4.94 2.13
N ILE A 16 3.58 5.78 1.41
CA ILE A 16 4.94 5.48 0.98
C ILE A 16 5.84 5.15 2.19
N GLN A 17 5.74 5.96 3.25
CA GLN A 17 6.51 5.74 4.48
C GLN A 17 6.18 4.41 5.15
N TYR A 18 4.91 4.02 5.23
CA TYR A 18 4.51 2.74 5.82
C TYR A 18 5.05 1.55 5.04
N VAL A 19 5.00 1.60 3.70
CA VAL A 19 5.52 0.50 2.87
C VAL A 19 7.05 0.41 2.98
N ARG A 20 7.78 1.54 2.95
CA ARG A 20 9.23 1.53 3.21
C ARG A 20 9.59 0.90 4.56
N GLN A 21 8.86 1.26 5.60
CA GLN A 21 9.08 0.72 6.94
C GLN A 21 8.70 -0.77 7.04
N ARG A 22 7.72 -1.22 6.25
CA ARG A 22 7.37 -2.63 6.11
C ARG A 22 8.51 -3.46 5.49
N GLU A 23 9.27 -2.86 4.58
CA GLU A 23 10.51 -3.41 4.00
C GLU A 23 11.74 -3.28 4.92
N GLY A 24 11.57 -2.75 6.14
CA GLY A 24 12.63 -2.59 7.11
C GLY A 24 13.52 -1.36 6.89
N LEU A 25 13.09 -0.41 6.06
CA LEU A 25 13.81 0.82 5.77
C LEU A 25 13.42 1.96 6.74
N ASP A 26 14.27 3.00 6.82
CA ASP A 26 13.82 4.27 7.42
C ASP A 26 12.70 4.87 6.57
N LYS A 27 11.76 5.59 7.19
CA LYS A 27 10.63 6.20 6.48
C LYS A 27 11.04 7.14 5.34
N LYS A 28 12.24 7.73 5.39
CA LYS A 28 12.77 8.62 4.33
C LYS A 28 13.71 7.91 3.35
N ASP A 29 13.99 6.63 3.57
CA ASP A 29 14.87 5.86 2.71
C ASP A 29 14.11 5.36 1.48
N GLY A 30 14.42 5.96 0.33
CA GLY A 30 13.81 5.65 -0.97
C GLY A 30 14.49 4.52 -1.74
N ALA A 31 15.36 3.72 -1.09
CA ALA A 31 16.10 2.65 -1.76
C ALA A 31 15.23 1.63 -2.52
N MET A 32 13.97 1.44 -2.08
CA MET A 32 13.01 0.51 -2.69
C MET A 32 11.82 1.19 -3.39
N ASP A 33 11.92 2.50 -3.67
CA ASP A 33 10.82 3.24 -4.28
C ASP A 33 10.44 2.75 -5.68
N LYS A 34 11.39 2.15 -6.40
CA LYS A 34 11.10 1.56 -7.71
C LYS A 34 10.21 0.32 -7.55
N GLU A 35 10.59 -0.57 -6.64
CA GLU A 35 9.88 -1.81 -6.33
C GLU A 35 8.47 -1.51 -5.82
N ILE A 36 8.34 -0.50 -4.93
CA ILE A 36 7.04 -0.05 -4.41
C ILE A 36 6.16 0.53 -5.53
N LEU A 37 6.75 1.22 -6.52
CA LEU A 37 6.00 1.74 -7.66
C LEU A 37 5.41 0.63 -8.53
N GLU A 38 6.12 -0.50 -8.63
CA GLU A 38 5.74 -1.70 -9.39
C GLU A 38 4.72 -2.59 -8.67
N MET A 39 4.49 -2.39 -7.36
CA MET A 39 3.48 -3.11 -6.58
C MET A 39 2.04 -2.77 -7.03
N THR A 40 1.15 -3.76 -6.91
CA THR A 40 -0.29 -3.53 -7.06
C THR A 40 -0.85 -2.73 -5.88
N ASN A 41 -2.03 -2.13 -6.06
CA ASN A 41 -2.69 -1.41 -4.96
C ASN A 41 -2.98 -2.34 -3.77
N SER A 42 -3.28 -3.62 -4.03
CA SER A 42 -3.51 -4.67 -3.05
C SER A 42 -2.27 -4.97 -2.23
N GLU A 43 -1.12 -5.06 -2.87
CA GLU A 43 0.15 -5.29 -2.18
C GLU A 43 0.49 -4.10 -1.27
N VAL A 44 0.35 -2.87 -1.80
CA VAL A 44 0.54 -1.64 -1.02
C VAL A 44 -0.42 -1.58 0.15
N PHE A 45 -1.70 -1.90 -0.07
CA PHE A 45 -2.72 -1.89 0.97
C PHE A 45 -2.41 -2.90 2.09
N ARG A 46 -2.06 -4.14 1.72
CA ARG A 46 -1.64 -5.18 2.66
C ARG A 46 -0.46 -4.73 3.50
N ASP A 47 0.54 -4.09 2.90
CA ASP A 47 1.75 -3.66 3.59
C ASP A 47 1.50 -2.49 4.54
N VAL A 48 0.64 -1.56 4.15
CA VAL A 48 0.15 -0.49 5.03
C VAL A 48 -0.58 -1.06 6.25
N LEU A 49 -1.48 -2.02 6.05
CA LEU A 49 -2.20 -2.66 7.16
C LEU A 49 -1.25 -3.41 8.09
N ALA A 50 -0.32 -4.18 7.52
CA ALA A 50 0.66 -4.93 8.29
C ALA A 50 1.55 -4.02 9.14
N TRP A 51 2.01 -2.89 8.58
CA TRP A 51 2.78 -1.89 9.32
C TRP A 51 1.98 -1.30 10.50
N ASN A 52 0.67 -1.13 10.35
CA ASN A 52 -0.22 -0.64 11.40
C ASN A 52 -0.71 -1.74 12.37
N GLY A 53 -0.12 -2.94 12.33
CA GLY A 53 -0.41 -4.04 13.25
C GLY A 53 -1.62 -4.90 12.87
N LEU A 54 -2.22 -4.67 11.70
CA LEU A 54 -3.32 -5.45 11.17
C LEU A 54 -2.76 -6.61 10.32
N LEU A 55 -2.22 -7.62 11.02
CA LEU A 55 -1.59 -8.81 10.42
C LEU A 55 -2.57 -9.96 10.22
N GLY A 56 -2.30 -10.82 9.23
CA GLY A 56 -2.99 -12.12 9.08
C GLY A 56 -4.30 -12.08 8.30
N GLY A 57 -4.33 -11.37 7.17
CA GLY A 57 -5.49 -11.37 6.25
C GLY A 57 -6.49 -10.25 6.48
N TRP A 58 -6.09 -9.20 7.22
CA TRP A 58 -6.91 -8.00 7.40
C TRP A 58 -7.17 -7.24 6.10
N ASP A 59 -6.29 -7.37 5.11
CA ASP A 59 -6.50 -6.84 3.76
C ASP A 59 -7.76 -7.42 3.12
N TYR A 60 -7.93 -8.74 3.14
CA TYR A 60 -9.16 -9.39 2.68
C TYR A 60 -10.37 -8.98 3.52
N THR A 61 -10.23 -9.03 4.85
CA THR A 61 -11.33 -8.73 5.77
C THR A 61 -11.87 -7.31 5.57
N ILE A 62 -10.98 -6.33 5.39
CA ILE A 62 -11.38 -4.94 5.20
C ILE A 62 -11.95 -4.72 3.79
N LYS A 63 -11.41 -5.37 2.75
CA LYS A 63 -12.00 -5.33 1.41
C LYS A 63 -13.43 -5.90 1.40
N ASP A 64 -13.63 -7.08 2.01
CA ASP A 64 -14.95 -7.70 2.16
C ASP A 64 -15.93 -6.79 2.91
N TRP A 65 -15.47 -6.08 3.94
CA TRP A 65 -16.29 -5.11 4.65
C TRP A 65 -16.68 -3.92 3.77
N ILE A 66 -15.74 -3.40 2.99
CA ILE A 66 -15.99 -2.29 2.08
C ILE A 66 -17.00 -2.70 1.01
N GLU A 67 -16.85 -3.89 0.42
CA GLU A 67 -17.82 -4.43 -0.52
C GLU A 67 -19.19 -4.63 0.13
N SER A 68 -19.23 -5.25 1.31
CA SER A 68 -20.50 -5.55 2.00
C SER A 68 -21.26 -4.30 2.46
N ILE A 69 -20.56 -3.24 2.88
CA ILE A 69 -21.16 -2.02 3.44
C ILE A 69 -21.44 -0.99 2.36
N TYR A 70 -20.50 -0.81 1.43
CA TYR A 70 -20.55 0.26 0.43
C TYR A 70 -20.86 -0.24 -0.98
N GLY A 71 -20.86 -1.56 -1.21
CA GLY A 71 -21.07 -2.15 -2.54
C GLY A 71 -19.90 -1.90 -3.49
N ILE A 72 -18.70 -1.64 -2.96
CA ILE A 72 -17.51 -1.36 -3.75
C ILE A 72 -16.55 -2.53 -3.61
N ASP A 73 -16.40 -3.31 -4.68
CA ASP A 73 -15.32 -4.28 -4.80
C ASP A 73 -14.04 -3.54 -5.19
N LEU A 74 -13.04 -3.57 -4.31
CA LEU A 74 -11.76 -2.92 -4.53
C LEU A 74 -10.84 -3.71 -5.48
N ASP A 75 -11.03 -5.02 -5.59
CA ASP A 75 -10.23 -5.87 -6.48
C ASP A 75 -10.63 -5.64 -7.94
N ASP A 76 -11.91 -5.38 -8.20
CA ASP A 76 -12.42 -4.96 -9.52
C ASP A 76 -11.89 -3.59 -10.00
N LEU A 77 -11.36 -2.77 -9.08
CA LEU A 77 -10.79 -1.46 -9.39
C LEU A 77 -9.29 -1.53 -9.75
N GLU A 78 -8.65 -2.70 -9.61
CA GLU A 78 -7.26 -2.92 -10.01
C GLU A 78 -7.16 -3.14 -11.53
N ASN A 79 -7.24 -2.06 -12.31
CA ASN A 79 -6.88 -2.06 -13.74
C ASN A 79 -5.43 -1.58 -13.95
#